data_AF-A0A7X6UG13-F1
#
_entry.id   AF-A0A7X6UG13-F1
#
_cell.length_a   1.000
_cell.length_b   1.000
_cell.length_c   1.000
_cell.angle_alpha   90.00
_cell.angle_beta   90.00
_cell.angle_gamma   90.00
#
_symmetry.space_group_name_H-M   'P 1'
#
loop_
_entity.id
_entity.type
_entity.pdbx_description
1 polymer ?
#
loop_
_entity_poly.entity_id
_entity_poly.type
_entity_poly.pdbx_seq_one_letter_code
_entity_poly.pdbx_strand_id
1 'polypeptide(L)'
;MTRLIEEKGPAIRLAAALLTILLVMSLIAIGTGSGVEAYTASQRSSLKASDIQVSRERLLKSAAAHIKRGQALGYGYSQVMTGTSYVPLASFTDGFCCVDLVTHVVYTATASMINNRYHSIDQTLATAHAFSASNGLVFDTRAVSTLRSQLTAIPALYQSLGNNVNPSSLQLGDIVLTGNRDDSSANHCVFVIGKVTAAENAFMQIPSFNANTSYFLNMSSSSTRASYQSASRFNTYWDASDPNKGFYIKQVYRPLYDIKGQDLGGFALKKTDASSGAGLTGAVFLLTGPDGFSQEFTMTSSEYQSGKVYKPGSYTLKEITPPHGYLLDSTSRSLTIGFDEINQTYHTSPIKNTADKGKVKIIKKDANSGSTIKGAVFDFSQSASFPSNATYRLTTGADGSVTSQDLILGQGTTVYVREHSVPSPYLLDSSVKQIALKRGQTVTLNVQNARAQGRIEITKEGQDKTKIKGVTFSVKNASGTTVATLTTGSDGKATTSALPLGRYTVTETGVPAPYLLNSTPKTVDLSYKN
;
A
#
# COMPACT_ATOMS: atom_id res chain seq x y z
N MET A 1 -5.92 -56.45 26.79
CA MET A 1 -6.88 -55.38 26.43
C MET A 1 -6.09 -54.30 25.71
N THR A 2 -5.67 -54.53 24.46
CA THR A 2 -6.52 -54.79 23.29
C THR A 2 -7.40 -53.57 23.02
N ARG A 3 -7.06 -52.86 21.94
CA ARG A 3 -7.94 -52.06 21.08
C ARG A 3 -8.83 -51.02 21.77
N LEU A 4 -8.58 -49.74 21.47
CA LEU A 4 -9.52 -48.92 20.68
C LEU A 4 -9.01 -47.47 20.61
N ILE A 5 -9.16 -46.88 19.41
CA ILE A 5 -8.96 -45.47 19.05
C ILE A 5 -7.49 -45.12 18.70
N GLU A 6 -6.85 -45.79 17.74
CA GLU A 6 -6.91 -45.43 16.31
C GLU A 6 -8.29 -44.96 15.83
N GLU A 7 -8.54 -43.66 15.93
CA GLU A 7 -9.33 -42.87 14.96
C GLU A 7 -9.40 -41.43 15.49
N LYS A 8 -8.47 -40.59 15.03
CA LYS A 8 -8.70 -39.15 14.84
C LYS A 8 -7.49 -38.61 14.08
N GLY A 9 -7.64 -38.61 12.77
CA GLY A 9 -6.75 -37.95 11.82
C GLY A 9 -6.73 -36.43 11.98
N PRO A 10 -6.31 -35.67 10.95
CA PRO A 10 -5.70 -34.32 11.00
C PRO A 10 -6.49 -33.18 11.67
N ALA A 11 -7.68 -33.45 12.22
CA ALA A 11 -8.50 -32.53 13.00
C ALA A 11 -7.80 -31.97 14.26
N ILE A 12 -6.83 -32.69 14.86
CA ILE A 12 -6.14 -32.21 16.09
C ILE A 12 -5.05 -31.17 15.76
N ARG A 13 -4.45 -31.22 14.56
CA ARG A 13 -3.51 -30.17 14.10
C ARG A 13 -4.24 -28.94 13.55
N LEU A 14 -5.45 -29.12 13.02
CA LEU A 14 -6.33 -28.01 12.67
C LEU A 14 -6.91 -27.35 13.93
N ALA A 15 -7.22 -28.11 14.99
CA ALA A 15 -7.69 -27.56 16.27
C ALA A 15 -6.59 -26.82 17.03
N ALA A 16 -5.32 -27.24 16.98
CA ALA A 16 -4.22 -26.48 17.57
C ALA A 16 -3.92 -25.18 16.77
N ALA A 17 -4.01 -25.22 15.44
CA ALA A 17 -3.88 -24.00 14.62
C ALA A 17 -5.08 -23.05 14.77
N LEU A 18 -6.31 -23.57 14.86
CA LEU A 18 -7.51 -22.78 15.13
C LEU A 18 -7.55 -22.27 16.57
N LEU A 19 -7.03 -22.99 17.56
CA LEU A 19 -6.98 -22.50 18.94
C LEU A 19 -5.86 -21.46 19.12
N THR A 20 -4.75 -21.54 18.35
CA THR A 20 -3.74 -20.48 18.35
C THR A 20 -4.22 -19.24 17.57
N ILE A 21 -5.05 -19.42 16.54
CA ILE A 21 -5.73 -18.32 15.83
C ILE A 21 -6.88 -17.73 16.68
N LEU A 22 -7.57 -18.53 17.51
CA LEU A 22 -8.59 -18.03 18.44
C LEU A 22 -7.98 -17.38 19.69
N LEU A 23 -6.79 -17.78 20.13
CA LEU A 23 -6.08 -17.15 21.26
C LEU A 23 -5.34 -15.86 20.85
N VAL A 24 -4.99 -15.71 19.56
CA VAL A 24 -4.45 -14.45 19.02
C VAL A 24 -5.57 -13.49 18.54
N MET A 25 -6.81 -13.99 18.36
CA MET A 25 -8.00 -13.14 18.17
C MET A 25 -8.74 -12.76 19.47
N SER A 26 -8.28 -13.21 20.64
CA SER A 26 -8.88 -12.86 21.94
C SER A 26 -7.97 -12.01 22.84
N LEU A 27 -6.84 -11.53 22.30
CA LEU A 27 -5.92 -10.59 22.95
C LEU A 27 -5.62 -9.38 22.06
N ILE A 28 -6.62 -8.92 21.32
CA ILE A 28 -6.80 -7.50 21.07
C ILE A 28 -8.24 -7.26 21.44
N ALA A 29 -8.46 -6.84 22.69
CA ALA A 29 -9.57 -5.95 22.94
C ALA A 29 -9.33 -4.75 22.02
N ILE A 30 -9.87 -4.85 20.80
CA ILE A 30 -10.22 -3.69 20.02
C ILE A 30 -11.22 -3.03 20.95
N GLY A 31 -10.74 -2.05 21.72
CA GLY A 31 -11.63 -1.08 22.31
C GLY A 31 -12.44 -0.59 21.14
N THR A 32 -13.67 -1.09 20.99
CA THR A 32 -14.69 -0.48 20.19
C THR A 32 -14.75 0.92 20.75
N GLY A 33 -14.07 1.85 20.06
CA GLY A 33 -14.02 3.24 20.44
C GLY A 33 -15.47 3.64 20.68
N SER A 34 -15.76 3.89 21.96
CA SER A 34 -16.97 4.54 22.42
C SER A 34 -17.35 5.61 21.41
N GLY A 35 -18.63 5.61 21.01
CA GLY A 35 -19.16 6.53 20.01
C GLY A 35 -18.60 7.94 20.20
N VAL A 36 -18.19 8.56 19.10
CA VAL A 36 -17.84 9.98 19.08
C VAL A 36 -19.12 10.78 19.33
N GLU A 37 -19.45 10.97 20.61
CA GLU A 37 -20.59 11.74 21.08
C GLU A 37 -20.14 13.15 21.47
N ALA A 38 -20.78 14.21 20.96
CA ALA A 38 -20.47 15.55 21.42
C ALA A 38 -21.17 15.72 22.74
N TYR A 39 -20.47 16.36 23.66
CA TYR A 39 -20.85 16.32 25.05
C TYR A 39 -22.08 17.19 25.30
N THR A 40 -23.22 16.53 25.54
CA THR A 40 -24.45 17.21 25.96
C THR A 40 -24.28 17.82 27.35
N ALA A 41 -25.21 18.70 27.74
CA ALA A 41 -25.17 19.37 29.04
C ALA A 41 -25.06 18.41 30.24
N SER A 42 -25.65 17.22 30.15
CA SER A 42 -25.62 16.17 31.17
C SER A 42 -24.28 15.40 31.22
N GLN A 43 -23.63 15.18 30.08
CA GLN A 43 -22.38 14.41 29.96
C GLN A 43 -21.13 15.24 30.27
N ARG A 44 -21.24 16.56 30.26
CA ARG A 44 -20.14 17.48 30.58
C ARG A 44 -19.55 17.31 31.99
N SER A 45 -20.36 16.88 32.95
CA SER A 45 -19.93 16.71 34.35
C SER A 45 -18.98 15.53 34.57
N SER A 46 -19.01 14.52 33.67
CA SER A 46 -18.12 13.35 33.73
C SER A 46 -16.81 13.51 32.97
N LEU A 47 -16.63 14.61 32.24
CA LEU A 47 -15.44 14.85 31.42
C LEU A 47 -14.25 15.28 32.26
N LYS A 48 -13.07 14.82 31.82
CA LYS A 48 -11.77 15.25 32.32
C LYS A 48 -11.08 16.11 31.27
N ALA A 49 -10.21 17.01 31.71
CA ALA A 49 -9.38 17.83 30.83
C ALA A 49 -8.61 17.01 29.78
N SER A 50 -8.19 15.78 30.12
CA SER A 50 -7.50 14.85 29.21
C SER A 50 -8.35 14.35 28.04
N ASP A 51 -9.68 14.42 28.16
CA ASP A 51 -10.63 13.91 27.17
C ASP A 51 -10.83 14.91 26.01
N ILE A 52 -10.39 16.15 26.19
CA ILE A 52 -10.44 17.21 25.18
C ILE A 52 -9.04 17.39 24.59
N GLN A 53 -8.91 17.15 23.29
CA GLN A 53 -7.67 17.38 22.55
C GLN A 53 -7.89 18.45 21.51
N VAL A 54 -7.18 19.57 21.65
CA VAL A 54 -7.24 20.70 20.71
C VAL A 54 -5.88 21.35 20.59
N SER A 55 -5.48 21.74 19.37
CA SER A 55 -4.28 22.53 19.17
C SER A 55 -4.55 24.02 19.25
N ARG A 56 -3.49 24.76 19.55
CA ARG A 56 -3.41 26.22 19.43
C ARG A 56 -3.84 26.69 18.05
N GLU A 57 -3.33 26.06 17.00
CA GLU A 57 -3.65 26.45 15.63
C GLU A 57 -5.13 26.23 15.29
N ARG A 58 -5.73 25.12 15.73
CA ARG A 58 -7.16 24.84 15.52
C ARG A 58 -8.04 25.86 16.23
N LEU A 59 -7.68 26.24 17.45
CA LEU A 59 -8.35 27.31 18.20
C LEU A 59 -8.26 28.67 17.49
N LEU A 60 -7.07 29.05 17.04
CA LEU A 60 -6.86 30.31 16.32
C LEU A 60 -7.60 30.30 14.96
N LYS A 61 -7.49 29.23 14.17
CA LYS A 61 -8.22 29.10 12.90
C LYS A 61 -9.72 29.09 13.09
N SER A 62 -10.23 28.46 14.15
CA SER A 62 -11.64 28.53 14.51
C SER A 62 -12.08 29.97 14.78
N ALA A 63 -11.33 30.71 15.60
CA ALA A 63 -11.58 32.11 15.87
C ALA A 63 -11.58 32.96 14.58
N ALA A 64 -10.57 32.80 13.72
CA ALA A 64 -10.47 33.51 12.45
C ALA A 64 -11.63 33.19 11.50
N ALA A 65 -12.01 31.91 11.40
CA ALA A 65 -13.12 31.48 10.55
C ALA A 65 -14.45 32.12 10.98
N HIS A 66 -14.71 32.20 12.29
CA HIS A 66 -15.91 32.85 12.83
C HIS A 66 -15.90 34.37 12.66
N ILE A 67 -14.74 35.05 12.80
CA ILE A 67 -14.61 36.47 12.46
C ILE A 67 -14.88 36.70 10.96
N LYS A 68 -14.27 35.92 10.08
CA LYS A 68 -14.43 36.03 8.62
C LYS A 68 -15.87 35.79 8.19
N ARG A 69 -16.51 34.73 8.71
CA ARG A 69 -17.93 34.44 8.46
C ARG A 69 -18.81 35.57 8.99
N GLY A 70 -18.44 36.12 10.15
CA GLY A 70 -19.05 37.32 10.70
C GLY A 70 -19.06 38.51 9.77
N GLN A 71 -17.89 38.80 9.21
CA GLN A 71 -17.67 39.90 8.29
C GLN A 71 -18.38 39.73 6.94
N ALA A 72 -18.53 38.49 6.45
CA ALA A 72 -19.11 38.17 5.14
C ALA A 72 -20.65 38.14 5.15
N LEU A 73 -21.25 37.64 6.23
CA LEU A 73 -22.69 37.41 6.32
C LEU A 73 -23.45 38.51 7.07
N GLY A 74 -22.78 39.61 7.46
CA GLY A 74 -23.37 40.68 8.30
C GLY A 74 -23.56 40.27 9.76
N TYR A 75 -22.92 39.17 10.16
CA TYR A 75 -23.14 38.53 11.43
C TYR A 75 -22.54 39.34 12.58
N GLY A 76 -23.45 39.68 13.50
CA GLY A 76 -23.26 40.56 14.64
C GLY A 76 -24.47 40.50 15.56
N TYR A 77 -24.54 41.43 16.51
CA TYR A 77 -25.49 41.41 17.64
C TYR A 77 -26.97 41.15 17.27
N SER A 78 -27.39 41.51 16.06
CA SER A 78 -28.79 41.39 15.62
C SER A 78 -29.02 40.39 14.47
N GLN A 79 -28.02 39.58 14.09
CA GLN A 79 -28.12 38.65 12.96
C GLN A 79 -27.56 37.25 13.31
N VAL A 80 -28.45 36.26 13.31
CA VAL A 80 -28.13 34.83 13.57
C VAL A 80 -27.44 34.20 12.36
N MET A 81 -26.52 33.25 12.58
CA MET A 81 -25.89 32.47 11.49
C MET A 81 -26.93 31.62 10.77
N THR A 82 -27.24 31.96 9.51
CA THR A 82 -27.99 31.08 8.62
C THR A 82 -27.06 30.02 8.00
N GLY A 83 -27.61 28.84 7.70
CA GLY A 83 -26.88 27.77 6.99
C GLY A 83 -25.85 27.00 7.82
N THR A 84 -26.08 26.79 9.11
CA THR A 84 -25.35 25.79 9.91
C THR A 84 -26.35 24.79 10.48
N SER A 85 -26.05 23.49 10.46
CA SER A 85 -26.94 22.44 11.02
C SER A 85 -26.71 22.20 12.52
N TYR A 86 -26.12 23.19 13.20
CA TYR A 86 -25.95 23.22 14.64
C TYR A 86 -27.29 23.64 15.27
N VAL A 87 -28.03 22.68 15.83
CA VAL A 87 -29.44 22.83 16.22
C VAL A 87 -29.72 23.83 17.37
N PRO A 88 -28.82 24.13 18.33
CA PRO A 88 -29.09 25.17 19.34
C PRO A 88 -29.25 26.58 18.77
N LEU A 89 -28.91 26.82 17.49
CA LEU A 89 -29.03 28.13 16.85
C LEU A 89 -30.25 28.32 15.96
N ALA A 90 -30.98 27.25 15.63
CA ALA A 90 -32.00 27.33 14.59
C ALA A 90 -33.39 27.75 15.10
N SER A 91 -33.55 28.01 16.40
CA SER A 91 -34.87 28.18 17.04
C SER A 91 -35.09 29.47 17.80
N PHE A 92 -34.15 30.42 17.77
CA PHE A 92 -34.31 31.69 18.47
C PHE A 92 -34.54 32.84 17.48
N THR A 93 -35.66 33.53 17.67
CA THR A 93 -36.05 34.77 16.97
C THR A 93 -35.30 36.00 17.47
N ASP A 94 -34.55 35.86 18.57
CA ASP A 94 -33.79 36.93 19.19
C ASP A 94 -32.33 36.89 18.71
N GLY A 95 -31.79 38.06 18.38
CA GLY A 95 -30.48 38.24 17.76
C GLY A 95 -29.34 37.51 18.47
N PHE A 96 -28.33 37.16 17.68
CA PHE A 96 -27.11 36.47 18.10
C PHE A 96 -26.33 37.26 19.17
N CYS A 97 -26.06 36.66 20.33
CA CYS A 97 -25.39 37.33 21.44
C CYS A 97 -23.92 36.90 21.59
N CYS A 98 -23.12 37.66 22.36
CA CYS A 98 -21.69 37.40 22.54
C CYS A 98 -21.36 35.98 23.03
N VAL A 99 -22.30 35.31 23.70
CA VAL A 99 -22.22 33.91 24.15
C VAL A 99 -22.12 32.96 22.97
N ASP A 100 -22.92 33.17 21.95
CA ASP A 100 -22.95 32.28 20.80
C ASP A 100 -21.60 32.29 20.05
N LEU A 101 -20.97 33.47 19.87
CA LEU A 101 -19.64 33.56 19.23
C LEU A 101 -18.59 32.74 19.99
N VAL A 102 -18.52 32.93 21.31
CA VAL A 102 -17.56 32.23 22.18
C VAL A 102 -17.77 30.72 22.10
N THR A 103 -19.02 30.28 22.23
CA THR A 103 -19.34 28.85 22.28
C THR A 103 -19.14 28.17 20.93
N HIS A 104 -19.33 28.87 19.81
CA HIS A 104 -19.05 28.34 18.47
C HIS A 104 -17.58 28.16 18.19
N VAL A 105 -16.76 29.12 18.64
CA VAL A 105 -15.31 29.04 18.52
C VAL A 105 -14.82 27.83 19.32
N VAL A 106 -15.28 27.68 20.57
CA VAL A 106 -14.92 26.53 21.40
C VAL A 106 -15.40 25.21 20.76
N TYR A 107 -16.65 25.16 20.28
CA TYR A 107 -17.18 23.97 19.62
C TYR A 107 -16.37 23.58 18.40
N THR A 108 -16.18 24.51 17.45
CA THR A 108 -15.52 24.21 16.16
C THR A 108 -14.05 23.85 16.38
N ALA A 109 -13.39 24.48 17.35
CA ALA A 109 -12.03 24.15 17.72
C ALA A 109 -11.91 22.75 18.33
N THR A 110 -12.84 22.35 19.18
CA THR A 110 -12.79 21.04 19.88
C THR A 110 -13.42 19.90 19.06
N ALA A 111 -14.30 20.20 18.11
CA ALA A 111 -14.94 19.24 17.21
C ALA A 111 -13.99 18.83 16.07
N SER A 112 -12.95 18.06 16.40
CA SER A 112 -11.99 17.53 15.42
C SER A 112 -12.49 16.31 14.66
N MET A 113 -13.49 15.60 15.18
CA MET A 113 -14.09 14.43 14.56
C MET A 113 -15.61 14.55 14.46
N ILE A 114 -16.17 14.20 13.30
CA ILE A 114 -17.60 14.10 13.03
C ILE A 114 -17.85 12.77 12.29
N ASN A 115 -18.84 11.99 12.71
CA ASN A 115 -19.16 10.67 12.16
C ASN A 115 -17.92 9.74 12.06
N ASN A 116 -17.09 9.72 13.11
CA ASN A 116 -15.81 8.98 13.17
C ASN A 116 -14.79 9.34 12.08
N ARG A 117 -14.90 10.52 11.47
CA ARG A 117 -13.94 11.05 10.51
C ARG A 117 -13.38 12.36 11.02
N TYR A 118 -12.13 12.64 10.72
CA TYR A 118 -11.52 13.93 11.04
C TYR A 118 -12.01 15.01 10.08
N HIS A 119 -12.32 16.19 10.61
CA HIS A 119 -12.78 17.35 9.86
C HIS A 119 -11.86 18.55 10.14
N SER A 120 -11.40 19.22 9.07
CA SER A 120 -10.78 20.55 9.18
C SER A 120 -11.77 21.57 9.74
N ILE A 121 -11.31 22.78 10.09
CA ILE A 121 -12.21 23.87 10.53
C ILE A 121 -13.29 24.16 9.47
N ASP A 122 -12.90 24.31 8.21
CA ASP A 122 -13.84 24.61 7.13
C ASP A 122 -14.85 23.46 6.92
N GLN A 123 -14.38 22.21 6.98
CA GLN A 123 -15.26 21.04 6.89
C GLN A 123 -16.20 20.94 8.09
N THR A 124 -15.74 21.26 9.29
CA THR A 124 -16.56 21.28 10.52
C THR A 124 -17.68 22.30 10.38
N LEU A 125 -17.39 23.48 9.83
CA LEU A 125 -18.36 24.56 9.61
C LEU A 125 -19.36 24.30 8.47
N ALA A 126 -19.00 23.45 7.50
CA ALA A 126 -19.82 23.14 6.33
C ALA A 126 -20.64 21.84 6.48
N THR A 127 -20.24 20.95 7.39
CA THR A 127 -20.85 19.62 7.52
C THR A 127 -22.12 19.69 8.37
N ALA A 128 -23.23 19.18 7.85
CA ALA A 128 -24.44 18.96 8.64
C ALA A 128 -24.30 17.70 9.52
N HIS A 129 -24.48 17.81 10.84
CA HIS A 129 -24.34 16.68 11.76
C HIS A 129 -25.07 16.91 13.08
N ALA A 130 -25.43 15.82 13.77
CA ALA A 130 -25.91 15.86 15.15
C ALA A 130 -24.75 16.01 16.13
N PHE A 131 -25.03 16.52 17.34
CA PHE A 131 -24.02 16.55 18.41
C PHE A 131 -23.49 15.18 18.74
N SER A 132 -24.37 14.19 18.91
CA SER A 132 -23.98 12.81 19.21
C SER A 132 -23.08 12.16 18.14
N ALA A 133 -22.76 12.84 17.04
CA ALA A 133 -21.83 12.39 16.02
C ALA A 133 -20.48 13.12 16.03
N SER A 134 -20.28 14.14 16.87
CA SER A 134 -19.07 14.96 16.95
C SER A 134 -18.30 14.71 18.25
N ASN A 135 -17.06 15.14 18.43
CA ASN A 135 -16.36 15.14 19.73
C ASN A 135 -16.28 16.53 20.37
N GLY A 136 -16.98 17.53 19.81
CA GLY A 136 -16.90 18.91 20.25
C GLY A 136 -17.48 19.17 21.64
N LEU A 137 -16.92 20.16 22.34
CA LEU A 137 -17.46 20.69 23.58
C LEU A 137 -18.59 21.68 23.27
N VAL A 138 -19.78 21.40 23.80
CA VAL A 138 -21.01 22.17 23.52
C VAL A 138 -21.45 22.94 24.77
N PHE A 139 -21.88 24.19 24.56
CA PHE A 139 -22.49 25.04 25.59
C PHE A 139 -23.86 25.54 25.14
N ASP A 140 -24.77 25.77 26.09
CA ASP A 140 -26.06 26.41 25.82
C ASP A 140 -25.85 27.93 25.72
N THR A 141 -26.50 28.55 24.76
CA THR A 141 -26.18 29.91 24.33
C THR A 141 -27.20 30.98 24.73
N ARG A 142 -28.21 30.62 25.52
CA ARG A 142 -29.33 31.50 25.89
C ARG A 142 -28.96 32.83 26.56
N ALA A 143 -27.92 32.87 27.39
CA ALA A 143 -27.51 34.08 28.13
C ALA A 143 -26.12 33.94 28.76
N VAL A 144 -25.49 35.07 29.10
CA VAL A 144 -24.19 35.11 29.81
C VAL A 144 -24.29 34.43 31.18
N SER A 145 -25.42 34.57 31.88
CA SER A 145 -25.70 33.88 33.15
C SER A 145 -25.76 32.36 32.98
N THR A 146 -26.35 31.87 31.88
CA THR A 146 -26.39 30.44 31.54
C THR A 146 -24.99 29.89 31.28
N LEU A 147 -24.20 30.59 30.46
CA LEU A 147 -22.82 30.19 30.19
C LEU A 147 -21.98 30.18 31.48
N ARG A 148 -22.14 31.20 32.34
CA ARG A 148 -21.48 31.25 33.66
C ARG A 148 -21.81 30.03 34.52
N SER A 149 -23.10 29.69 34.61
CA SER A 149 -23.57 28.52 35.36
C SER A 149 -22.95 27.23 34.82
N GLN A 150 -22.92 27.07 33.50
CA GLN A 150 -22.38 25.89 32.85
C GLN A 150 -20.87 25.74 33.04
N LEU A 151 -20.10 26.83 32.92
CA LEU A 151 -18.66 26.83 33.17
C LEU A 151 -18.34 26.53 34.65
N THR A 152 -19.16 27.03 35.57
CA THR A 152 -19.03 26.73 37.01
C THR A 152 -19.30 25.26 37.31
N ALA A 153 -20.24 24.64 36.59
CA ALA A 153 -20.63 23.24 36.78
C ALA A 153 -19.65 22.21 36.19
N ILE A 154 -18.54 22.65 35.55
CA ILE A 154 -17.53 21.77 34.93
C ILE A 154 -16.10 22.06 35.43
N PRO A 155 -15.83 22.02 36.75
CA PRO A 155 -14.53 22.36 37.31
C PRO A 155 -13.39 21.44 36.83
N ALA A 156 -13.71 20.27 36.27
CA ALA A 156 -12.73 19.37 35.65
C ALA A 156 -12.23 19.84 34.27
N LEU A 157 -12.92 20.79 33.64
CA LEU A 157 -12.58 21.35 32.33
C LEU A 157 -12.22 22.83 32.38
N TYR A 158 -12.77 23.60 33.33
CA TYR A 158 -12.49 25.02 33.48
C TYR A 158 -12.23 25.41 34.93
N GLN A 159 -11.20 26.21 35.14
CA GLN A 159 -10.90 26.83 36.43
C GLN A 159 -11.42 28.27 36.45
N SER A 160 -12.20 28.61 37.46
CA SER A 160 -12.55 30.00 37.78
C SER A 160 -11.34 30.73 38.39
N LEU A 161 -10.91 31.84 37.79
CA LEU A 161 -9.84 32.69 38.32
C LEU A 161 -10.34 33.96 39.03
N GLY A 162 -11.66 34.18 39.09
CA GLY A 162 -12.24 35.37 39.72
C GLY A 162 -12.22 36.63 38.83
N ASN A 163 -12.39 37.79 39.44
CA ASN A 163 -12.45 39.11 38.79
C ASN A 163 -11.14 39.92 38.86
N ASN A 164 -10.20 39.55 39.74
CA ASN A 164 -8.94 40.26 39.96
C ASN A 164 -7.82 39.87 38.98
N VAL A 165 -8.18 39.25 37.84
CA VAL A 165 -7.21 38.80 36.84
C VAL A 165 -6.65 40.00 36.08
N ASN A 166 -5.31 40.11 36.03
CA ASN A 166 -4.66 41.14 35.23
C ASN A 166 -4.89 40.86 33.73
N PRO A 167 -5.42 41.81 32.95
CA PRO A 167 -5.68 41.62 31.51
C PRO A 167 -4.46 41.12 30.70
N SER A 168 -3.25 41.49 31.10
CA SER A 168 -2.00 41.06 30.45
C SER A 168 -1.66 39.59 30.69
N SER A 169 -2.26 38.95 31.70
CA SER A 169 -2.06 37.54 32.07
C SER A 169 -3.07 36.59 31.43
N LEU A 170 -4.01 37.11 30.64
CA LEU A 170 -5.00 36.32 29.93
C LEU A 170 -4.33 35.46 28.84
N GLN A 171 -4.78 34.22 28.71
CA GLN A 171 -4.22 33.19 27.85
C GLN A 171 -5.20 32.75 26.77
N LEU A 172 -4.68 32.14 25.69
CA LEU A 172 -5.52 31.54 24.65
C LEU A 172 -6.51 30.55 25.29
N GLY A 173 -7.79 30.69 24.96
CA GLY A 173 -8.83 29.82 25.49
C GLY A 173 -9.56 30.38 26.71
N ASP A 174 -9.03 31.40 27.39
CA ASP A 174 -9.74 32.03 28.51
C ASP A 174 -11.09 32.59 28.02
N ILE A 175 -12.15 32.26 28.76
CA ILE A 175 -13.48 32.87 28.60
C ILE A 175 -13.62 33.92 29.68
N VAL A 176 -13.77 35.18 29.27
CA VAL A 176 -13.88 36.32 30.18
C VAL A 176 -15.32 36.83 30.15
N LEU A 177 -15.97 36.83 31.31
CA LEU A 177 -17.26 37.49 31.49
C LEU A 177 -17.03 38.93 31.94
N THR A 178 -17.70 39.87 31.31
CA THR A 178 -17.57 41.30 31.59
C THR A 178 -18.92 41.94 31.96
N GLY A 179 -18.85 43.11 32.60
CA GLY A 179 -19.98 43.82 33.21
C GLY A 179 -19.69 45.29 33.44
N ASN A 180 -20.70 46.03 33.93
CA ASN A 180 -20.51 47.41 34.40
C ASN A 180 -19.59 47.44 35.62
N ARG A 181 -18.77 48.48 35.81
CA ARG A 181 -17.74 48.52 36.87
C ARG A 181 -18.29 48.23 38.25
N ASP A 182 -19.35 48.95 38.62
CA ASP A 182 -19.88 49.03 39.99
C ASP A 182 -21.05 48.05 40.23
N ASP A 183 -21.35 47.18 39.26
CA ASP A 183 -22.36 46.12 39.36
C ASP A 183 -21.71 44.73 39.41
N SER A 184 -22.32 43.79 40.13
CA SER A 184 -21.93 42.37 40.16
C SER A 184 -22.40 41.58 38.93
N SER A 185 -23.35 42.12 38.15
CA SER A 185 -23.89 41.46 36.97
C SER A 185 -22.85 41.32 35.85
N ALA A 186 -22.90 40.18 35.15
CA ALA A 186 -22.17 39.96 33.91
C ALA A 186 -23.16 40.05 32.75
N ASN A 187 -22.94 40.98 31.84
CA ASN A 187 -23.82 41.26 30.70
C ASN A 187 -23.15 40.94 29.35
N HIS A 188 -21.86 40.60 29.34
CA HIS A 188 -21.12 40.26 28.12
C HIS A 188 -20.08 39.16 28.37
N CYS A 189 -19.63 38.48 27.32
CA CYS A 189 -18.55 37.50 27.38
C CYS A 189 -17.68 37.54 26.13
N VAL A 190 -16.41 37.19 26.30
CA VAL A 190 -15.42 37.20 25.22
C VAL A 190 -14.49 35.99 25.29
N PHE A 191 -13.98 35.60 24.13
CA PHE A 191 -13.00 34.53 23.98
C PHE A 191 -11.61 35.13 23.76
N VAL A 192 -10.66 34.79 24.61
CA VAL A 192 -9.29 35.28 24.52
C VAL A 192 -8.49 34.45 23.52
N ILE A 193 -7.84 35.11 22.57
CA ILE A 193 -6.88 34.47 21.65
C ILE A 193 -5.43 34.59 22.15
N GLY A 194 -5.17 35.50 23.09
CA GLY A 194 -3.86 35.72 23.70
C GLY A 194 -2.90 36.43 22.76
N LYS A 195 -1.59 36.30 23.01
CA LYS A 195 -0.55 36.80 22.09
C LYS A 195 -0.54 35.94 20.83
N VAL A 196 -0.32 36.58 19.70
CA VAL A 196 -0.31 35.94 18.37
C VAL A 196 1.06 36.21 17.73
N THR A 197 1.63 35.20 17.07
CA THR A 197 2.89 35.34 16.32
C THR A 197 2.64 35.93 14.93
N ALA A 198 3.69 36.42 14.25
CA ALA A 198 3.55 36.91 12.87
C ALA A 198 3.04 35.83 11.90
N ALA A 199 3.49 34.58 12.06
CA ALA A 199 3.04 33.45 11.23
C ALA A 199 1.56 33.12 11.48
N GLU A 200 1.12 33.12 12.74
CA GLU A 200 -0.29 32.94 13.08
C GLU A 200 -1.15 34.10 12.55
N ASN A 201 -0.62 35.33 12.59
CA ASN A 201 -1.36 36.48 12.10
C ASN A 201 -1.58 36.47 10.57
N ALA A 202 -0.77 35.71 9.81
CA ALA A 202 -0.97 35.57 8.37
C ALA A 202 -2.36 35.03 8.01
N PHE A 203 -2.91 34.12 8.84
CA PHE A 203 -4.26 33.61 8.67
C PHE A 203 -5.30 34.27 9.58
N MET A 204 -4.90 34.81 10.75
CA MET A 204 -5.82 35.52 11.65
C MET A 204 -6.25 36.90 11.10
N GLN A 205 -5.35 37.57 10.37
CA GLN A 205 -5.55 38.89 9.77
C GLN A 205 -5.99 39.97 10.78
N ILE A 206 -5.33 40.02 11.94
CA ILE A 206 -5.63 41.01 12.99
C ILE A 206 -5.21 42.41 12.50
N PRO A 207 -6.13 43.40 12.46
CA PRO A 207 -5.79 44.77 12.11
C PRO A 207 -4.83 45.39 13.13
N SER A 208 -3.83 46.14 12.65
CA SER A 208 -2.83 46.80 13.51
C SER A 208 -2.16 45.83 14.50
N PHE A 209 -1.86 44.62 14.03
CA PHE A 209 -1.24 43.55 14.79
C PHE A 209 0.09 43.95 15.48
N ASN A 210 0.25 43.52 16.73
CA ASN A 210 1.45 43.64 17.54
C ASN A 210 1.65 42.33 18.33
N ALA A 211 2.80 41.68 18.14
CA ALA A 211 3.10 40.37 18.74
C ALA A 211 3.17 40.38 20.28
N ASN A 212 3.37 41.55 20.90
CA ASN A 212 3.44 41.70 22.35
C ASN A 212 2.06 41.93 23.00
N THR A 213 1.02 42.16 22.18
CA THR A 213 -0.34 42.41 22.63
C THR A 213 -1.15 41.12 22.69
N SER A 214 -1.86 40.90 23.79
CA SER A 214 -2.90 39.86 23.86
C SER A 214 -4.19 40.38 23.25
N TYR A 215 -4.89 39.52 22.50
CA TYR A 215 -6.14 39.88 21.83
C TYR A 215 -7.32 39.01 22.30
N PHE A 216 -8.53 39.48 22.07
CA PHE A 216 -9.77 38.73 22.27
C PHE A 216 -10.77 38.99 21.15
N LEU A 217 -11.76 38.10 21.02
CA LEU A 217 -12.87 38.24 20.10
C LEU A 217 -13.95 39.12 20.71
N ASN A 218 -14.27 40.22 20.03
CA ASN A 218 -15.28 41.18 20.43
C ASN A 218 -16.47 41.18 19.47
N MET A 219 -17.65 41.36 20.03
CA MET A 219 -18.87 41.66 19.29
C MET A 219 -19.62 42.76 20.04
N SER A 220 -19.79 43.92 19.41
CA SER A 220 -20.50 45.07 20.00
C SER A 220 -21.94 45.15 19.49
N SER A 221 -22.86 45.63 20.33
CA SER A 221 -24.24 45.96 19.93
C SER A 221 -24.31 47.11 18.93
N SER A 222 -23.28 47.96 18.89
CA SER A 222 -23.13 49.07 17.92
C SER A 222 -22.48 48.66 16.60
N SER A 223 -22.02 47.41 16.47
CA SER A 223 -21.37 46.90 15.25
C SER A 223 -22.06 45.63 14.76
N THR A 224 -22.40 45.57 13.47
CA THR A 224 -22.92 44.35 12.84
C THR A 224 -21.82 43.30 12.58
N ARG A 225 -20.63 43.39 13.21
CA ARG A 225 -19.47 42.58 12.83
C ARG A 225 -18.64 42.17 14.05
N ALA A 226 -18.28 40.89 14.12
CA ALA A 226 -17.27 40.40 15.05
C ALA A 226 -15.87 40.96 14.69
N SER A 227 -15.04 41.25 15.70
CA SER A 227 -13.72 41.87 15.52
C SER A 227 -12.71 41.37 16.54
N TYR A 228 -11.42 41.65 16.30
CA TYR A 228 -10.36 41.50 17.29
C TYR A 228 -10.20 42.79 18.09
N GLN A 229 -9.98 42.68 19.39
CA GLN A 229 -9.67 43.82 20.27
C GLN A 229 -8.47 43.50 21.16
N SER A 230 -7.71 44.53 21.51
CA SER A 230 -6.61 44.42 22.47
C SER A 230 -7.16 44.14 23.86
N ALA A 231 -6.56 43.19 24.57
CA ALA A 231 -6.84 42.90 25.98
C ALA A 231 -6.59 44.11 26.90
N SER A 232 -5.83 45.11 26.46
CA SER A 232 -5.68 46.39 27.18
C SER A 232 -7.00 47.17 27.35
N ARG A 233 -8.07 46.79 26.64
CA ARG A 233 -9.41 47.36 26.82
C ARG A 233 -10.15 46.83 28.05
N PHE A 234 -9.71 45.72 28.62
CA PHE A 234 -10.32 45.23 29.86
C PHE A 234 -10.02 46.19 31.01
N ASN A 235 -10.97 46.31 31.94
CA ASN A 235 -10.90 47.17 33.12
C ASN A 235 -10.66 48.66 32.78
N THR A 236 -11.10 49.08 31.60
CA THR A 236 -11.11 50.49 31.18
C THR A 236 -12.54 50.90 30.83
N TYR A 237 -12.86 52.17 31.07
CA TYR A 237 -14.09 52.74 30.55
C TYR A 237 -13.93 53.02 29.05
N TRP A 238 -14.98 52.76 28.28
CA TRP A 238 -15.00 53.01 26.83
C TRP A 238 -15.43 54.43 26.46
N ASP A 239 -16.06 55.16 27.39
CA ASP A 239 -16.47 56.56 27.26
C ASP A 239 -16.20 57.31 28.57
N ALA A 240 -15.54 58.47 28.49
CA ALA A 240 -15.26 59.31 29.64
C ALA A 240 -16.53 59.91 30.26
N SER A 241 -17.62 60.01 29.49
CA SER A 241 -18.91 60.50 29.98
C SER A 241 -19.64 59.50 30.87
N ASP A 242 -19.29 58.21 30.79
CA ASP A 242 -19.85 57.13 31.61
C ASP A 242 -18.75 56.18 32.10
N PRO A 243 -18.13 56.47 33.26
CA PRO A 243 -17.04 55.66 33.78
C PRO A 243 -17.48 54.26 34.23
N ASN A 244 -18.80 54.00 34.31
CA ASN A 244 -19.35 52.72 34.74
C ASN A 244 -19.46 51.71 33.60
N LYS A 245 -19.48 52.18 32.35
CA LYS A 245 -19.51 51.31 31.17
C LYS A 245 -18.10 51.02 30.66
N GLY A 246 -17.89 49.82 30.14
CA GLY A 246 -16.58 49.34 29.67
C GLY A 246 -16.51 47.82 29.69
N PHE A 247 -15.32 47.27 29.46
CA PHE A 247 -15.08 45.82 29.55
C PHE A 247 -14.49 45.46 30.91
N TYR A 248 -15.25 45.65 32.00
CA TYR A 248 -14.74 45.29 33.33
C TYR A 248 -14.87 43.79 33.56
N ILE A 249 -13.77 43.16 33.95
CA ILE A 249 -13.72 41.72 34.22
C ILE A 249 -14.60 41.43 35.43
N LYS A 250 -15.55 40.51 35.27
CA LYS A 250 -16.40 39.99 36.34
C LYS A 250 -16.05 38.57 36.73
N GLN A 251 -15.55 37.80 35.77
CA GLN A 251 -15.13 36.43 36.00
C GLN A 251 -14.26 35.96 34.84
N VAL A 252 -13.22 35.20 35.11
CA VAL A 252 -12.42 34.51 34.09
C VAL A 252 -12.51 33.00 34.31
N TYR A 253 -12.76 32.26 33.23
CA TYR A 253 -12.71 30.80 33.19
C TYR A 253 -11.57 30.37 32.27
N ARG A 254 -10.57 29.70 32.85
CA ARG A 254 -9.41 29.18 32.13
C ARG A 254 -9.61 27.71 31.78
N PRO A 255 -9.44 27.29 30.52
CA PRO A 255 -9.52 25.88 30.18
C PRO A 255 -8.39 25.10 30.84
N LEU A 256 -8.71 23.90 31.31
CA LEU A 256 -7.77 22.96 31.92
C LEU A 256 -7.27 21.89 30.93
N TYR A 257 -7.92 21.76 29.77
CA TYR A 257 -7.49 20.86 28.71
C TYR A 257 -6.27 21.41 27.96
N ASP A 258 -5.41 20.50 27.51
CA ASP A 258 -4.13 20.84 26.90
C ASP A 258 -4.32 21.44 25.51
N ILE A 259 -4.12 22.76 25.40
CA ILE A 259 -4.06 23.47 24.13
C ILE A 259 -2.64 23.31 23.57
N LYS A 260 -2.43 22.20 22.85
CA LYS A 260 -1.10 21.82 22.34
C LYS A 260 -0.57 22.81 21.33
N GLY A 261 0.76 22.90 21.23
CA GLY A 261 1.43 23.78 20.27
C GLY A 261 1.08 23.54 18.80
N GLN A 262 0.92 22.27 18.36
CA GLN A 262 0.65 21.90 16.95
C GLN A 262 -0.09 20.55 16.83
N ASP A 263 -0.97 20.41 15.82
CA ASP A 263 -1.65 19.15 15.44
C ASP A 263 -0.72 18.21 14.65
N LEU A 264 -0.90 16.89 14.79
CA LEU A 264 -0.15 15.88 14.02
C LEU A 264 -0.83 15.57 12.68
N GLY A 265 -0.07 15.02 11.73
CA GLY A 265 -0.55 14.62 10.40
C GLY A 265 -0.06 13.22 10.01
N GLY A 266 -0.39 12.81 8.79
CA GLY A 266 -0.02 11.51 8.22
C GLY A 266 0.15 11.55 6.71
N PHE A 267 0.25 10.37 6.09
CA PHE A 267 0.47 10.20 4.67
C PHE A 267 -0.10 8.87 4.18
N ALA A 268 -0.36 8.78 2.89
CA ALA A 268 -0.73 7.54 2.22
C ALA A 268 0.08 7.34 0.94
N LEU A 269 0.33 6.08 0.61
CA LEU A 269 1.17 5.63 -0.48
C LEU A 269 0.46 4.53 -1.26
N LYS A 270 0.72 4.47 -2.57
CA LYS A 270 0.36 3.34 -3.42
C LYS A 270 1.58 2.83 -4.16
N LYS A 271 1.74 1.50 -4.21
CA LYS A 271 2.85 0.81 -4.85
C LYS A 271 2.35 0.01 -6.04
N THR A 272 2.93 0.25 -7.22
CA THR A 272 2.51 -0.45 -8.44
C THR A 272 3.66 -0.94 -9.30
N ASP A 273 3.36 -1.90 -10.16
CA ASP A 273 4.20 -2.31 -11.28
C ASP A 273 4.27 -1.19 -12.33
N ALA A 274 5.46 -0.90 -12.83
CA ALA A 274 5.68 0.21 -13.76
C ALA A 274 5.03 0.02 -15.14
N SER A 275 4.82 -1.23 -15.57
CA SER A 275 4.31 -1.57 -16.91
C SER A 275 2.82 -1.86 -16.91
N SER A 276 2.35 -2.70 -15.99
CA SER A 276 0.95 -3.14 -15.89
C SER A 276 0.08 -2.28 -15.00
N GLY A 277 0.68 -1.51 -14.08
CA GLY A 277 -0.06 -0.75 -13.06
C GLY A 277 -0.64 -1.62 -11.94
N ALA A 278 -0.39 -2.94 -11.93
CA ALA A 278 -0.85 -3.83 -10.87
C ALA A 278 -0.28 -3.42 -9.51
N GLY A 279 -1.07 -3.59 -8.45
CA GLY A 279 -0.65 -3.29 -7.07
C GLY A 279 0.43 -4.26 -6.57
N LEU A 280 1.43 -3.74 -5.86
CA LEU A 280 2.56 -4.52 -5.34
C LEU A 280 2.62 -4.52 -3.82
N THR A 281 2.98 -5.64 -3.21
CA THR A 281 3.18 -5.79 -1.75
C THR A 281 4.63 -6.13 -1.41
N GLY A 282 5.00 -5.98 -0.15
CA GLY A 282 6.31 -6.37 0.38
C GLY A 282 7.42 -5.32 0.24
N ALA A 283 7.14 -4.14 -0.32
CA ALA A 283 8.08 -3.03 -0.33
C ALA A 283 8.34 -2.53 1.11
N VAL A 284 9.59 -2.22 1.44
CA VAL A 284 9.97 -1.58 2.71
C VAL A 284 10.48 -0.18 2.44
N PHE A 285 9.94 0.78 3.17
CA PHE A 285 10.31 2.19 3.07
C PHE A 285 10.91 2.70 4.37
N LEU A 286 11.92 3.56 4.22
CA LEU A 286 12.47 4.41 5.26
C LEU A 286 11.86 5.81 5.13
N LEU A 287 11.23 6.28 6.20
CA LEU A 287 10.75 7.64 6.37
C LEU A 287 11.68 8.39 7.31
N THR A 288 12.30 9.48 6.84
CA THR A 288 13.10 10.39 7.66
C THR A 288 12.46 11.78 7.71
N GLY A 289 12.51 12.46 8.84
CA GLY A 289 11.80 13.71 9.07
C GLY A 289 12.57 14.73 9.93
N PRO A 290 11.88 15.79 10.38
CA PRO A 290 12.44 16.79 11.28
C PRO A 290 12.99 16.20 12.58
N ASP A 291 13.85 16.95 13.27
CA ASP A 291 14.45 16.56 14.55
C ASP A 291 15.21 15.22 14.53
N GLY A 292 15.68 14.79 13.35
CA GLY A 292 16.34 13.50 13.18
C GLY A 292 15.40 12.29 13.23
N PHE A 293 14.08 12.50 13.09
CA PHE A 293 13.10 11.41 13.06
C PHE A 293 13.42 10.40 11.96
N SER A 294 13.32 9.10 12.28
CA SER A 294 13.52 8.01 11.33
C SER A 294 12.67 6.80 11.71
N GLN A 295 11.98 6.22 10.72
CA GLN A 295 11.15 5.04 10.90
C GLN A 295 11.11 4.21 9.62
N GLU A 296 11.19 2.88 9.76
CA GLU A 296 10.90 1.94 8.67
C GLU A 296 9.47 1.41 8.77
N PHE A 297 8.86 1.14 7.62
CA PHE A 297 7.58 0.43 7.55
C PHE A 297 7.49 -0.43 6.29
N THR A 298 6.74 -1.52 6.39
CA THR A 298 6.53 -2.47 5.30
C THR A 298 5.13 -2.32 4.72
N MET A 299 5.01 -2.29 3.39
CA MET A 299 3.73 -2.29 2.69
C MET A 299 3.19 -3.73 2.57
N THR A 300 2.38 -4.15 3.53
CA THR A 300 1.71 -5.48 3.50
C THR A 300 0.59 -5.58 2.45
N SER A 301 0.13 -4.44 1.94
CA SER A 301 -0.84 -4.28 0.85
C SER A 301 -0.31 -3.30 -0.20
N SER A 302 -0.96 -3.23 -1.37
CA SER A 302 -0.56 -2.30 -2.44
C SER A 302 -0.77 -0.83 -2.11
N GLU A 303 -1.57 -0.57 -1.08
CA GLU A 303 -1.83 0.75 -0.52
C GLU A 303 -1.45 0.73 0.96
N TYR A 304 -0.89 1.83 1.45
CA TYR A 304 -0.55 2.04 2.85
C TYR A 304 -1.04 3.42 3.26
N GLN A 305 -1.68 3.53 4.41
CA GLN A 305 -2.07 4.80 5.00
C GLN A 305 -1.64 4.81 6.46
N SER A 306 -0.93 5.85 6.87
CA SER A 306 -0.58 6.05 8.26
C SER A 306 -1.69 6.77 9.03
N GLY A 307 -1.65 6.63 10.36
CA GLY A 307 -2.42 7.50 11.25
C GLY A 307 -1.85 8.92 11.29
N LYS A 308 -2.60 9.85 11.88
CA LYS A 308 -2.16 11.23 12.09
C LYS A 308 -1.26 11.34 13.33
N VAL A 309 -0.06 10.77 13.22
CA VAL A 309 0.88 10.62 14.35
C VAL A 309 2.22 11.31 14.13
N TYR A 310 2.42 11.92 12.96
CA TYR A 310 3.67 12.56 12.59
C TYR A 310 3.61 14.07 12.83
N LYS A 311 4.72 14.64 13.33
CA LYS A 311 4.82 16.10 13.42
C LYS A 311 4.74 16.71 12.02
N PRO A 312 4.07 17.84 11.84
CA PRO A 312 4.08 18.59 10.60
C PRO A 312 5.49 18.95 10.16
N GLY A 313 5.75 18.91 8.87
CA GLY A 313 7.07 19.23 8.32
C GLY A 313 7.41 18.48 7.04
N SER A 314 8.65 18.66 6.60
CA SER A 314 9.20 18.00 5.42
C SER A 314 9.81 16.65 5.77
N TYR A 315 9.37 15.62 5.08
CA TYR A 315 9.86 14.26 5.21
C TYR A 315 10.48 13.78 3.91
N THR A 316 11.38 12.81 4.01
CA THR A 316 11.92 12.06 2.88
C THR A 316 11.52 10.60 3.02
N LEU A 317 10.98 10.05 1.93
CA LEU A 317 10.61 8.66 1.77
C LEU A 317 11.59 8.00 0.80
N LYS A 318 12.19 6.88 1.23
CA LYS A 318 13.14 6.11 0.41
C LYS A 318 12.78 4.63 0.46
N GLU A 319 12.62 3.99 -0.69
CA GLU A 319 12.51 2.54 -0.74
C GLU A 319 13.87 1.93 -0.36
N ILE A 320 13.86 1.00 0.59
CA ILE A 320 15.08 0.31 1.05
C ILE A 320 15.06 -1.17 0.72
N THR A 321 13.89 -1.75 0.50
CA THR A 321 13.74 -3.11 -0.02
C THR A 321 12.58 -3.12 -1.03
N PRO A 322 12.81 -3.55 -2.29
CA PRO A 322 11.75 -3.62 -3.28
C PRO A 322 10.81 -4.81 -3.01
N PRO A 323 9.61 -4.81 -3.61
CA PRO A 323 8.80 -6.02 -3.74
C PRO A 323 9.61 -7.19 -4.33
N HIS A 324 9.27 -8.42 -3.95
CA HIS A 324 9.93 -9.60 -4.49
C HIS A 324 9.83 -9.66 -6.03
N GLY A 325 10.95 -9.83 -6.72
CA GLY A 325 11.00 -9.88 -8.18
C GLY A 325 10.95 -8.51 -8.87
N TYR A 326 11.27 -7.43 -8.15
CA TYR A 326 11.34 -6.07 -8.66
C TYR A 326 12.69 -5.40 -8.37
N LEU A 327 13.10 -4.50 -9.27
CA LEU A 327 14.25 -3.63 -9.07
C LEU A 327 14.00 -2.65 -7.91
N LEU A 328 15.02 -2.41 -7.09
CA LEU A 328 15.01 -1.33 -6.08
C LEU A 328 14.91 0.02 -6.78
N ASP A 329 13.94 0.82 -6.35
CA ASP A 329 13.85 2.22 -6.73
C ASP A 329 14.67 3.08 -5.75
N SER A 330 15.85 3.51 -6.18
CA SER A 330 16.78 4.30 -5.36
C SER A 330 16.36 5.77 -5.20
N THR A 331 15.24 6.20 -5.80
CA THR A 331 14.79 7.59 -5.78
C THR A 331 14.30 7.99 -4.39
N SER A 332 14.99 8.93 -3.75
CA SER A 332 14.50 9.61 -2.55
C SER A 332 13.40 10.61 -2.92
N ARG A 333 12.30 10.58 -2.19
CA ARG A 333 11.09 11.36 -2.46
C ARG A 333 10.74 12.27 -1.29
N SER A 334 10.54 13.55 -1.55
CA SER A 334 10.08 14.49 -0.52
C SER A 334 8.56 14.45 -0.40
N LEU A 335 8.05 14.45 0.82
CA LEU A 335 6.63 14.67 1.11
C LEU A 335 6.48 15.62 2.28
N THR A 336 5.49 16.50 2.23
CA THR A 336 5.17 17.41 3.33
C THR A 336 3.97 16.86 4.09
N ILE A 337 4.14 16.60 5.38
CA ILE A 337 3.03 16.25 6.25
C ILE A 337 2.47 17.57 6.81
N GLY A 338 1.21 17.85 6.45
CA GLY A 338 0.44 18.99 6.96
C GLY A 338 -0.29 18.66 8.26
N PHE A 339 -0.73 19.69 8.96
CA PHE A 339 -1.52 19.58 10.19
C PHE A 339 -2.86 18.91 9.91
N ASP A 340 -3.23 17.89 10.71
CA ASP A 340 -4.51 17.20 10.60
C ASP A 340 -4.84 16.70 9.17
N GLU A 341 -3.82 16.45 8.36
CA GLU A 341 -3.96 16.04 6.97
C GLU A 341 -3.33 14.67 6.76
N ILE A 342 -3.90 13.90 5.83
CA ILE A 342 -3.23 12.76 5.24
C ILE A 342 -2.70 13.24 3.90
N ASN A 343 -1.37 13.36 3.76
CA ASN A 343 -0.77 13.66 2.47
C ASN A 343 -1.07 12.51 1.49
N GLN A 344 -1.71 12.83 0.37
CA GLN A 344 -2.13 11.85 -0.64
C GLN A 344 -1.22 11.82 -1.89
N THR A 345 -0.13 12.60 -1.94
CA THR A 345 0.67 12.83 -3.16
C THR A 345 1.11 11.51 -3.82
N TYR A 346 1.63 10.56 -3.04
CA TYR A 346 2.10 9.27 -3.55
C TYR A 346 1.04 8.15 -3.51
N HIS A 347 -0.16 8.47 -3.03
CA HIS A 347 -1.34 7.65 -3.24
C HIS A 347 -1.97 7.95 -4.60
N THR A 348 -2.11 9.24 -4.95
CA THR A 348 -2.66 9.69 -6.24
C THR A 348 -1.66 9.57 -7.39
N SER A 349 -0.37 9.66 -7.11
CA SER A 349 0.72 9.37 -8.04
C SER A 349 1.56 8.19 -7.53
N PRO A 350 1.15 6.94 -7.82
CA PRO A 350 1.76 5.75 -7.24
C PRO A 350 3.26 5.64 -7.49
N ILE A 351 3.97 5.12 -6.49
CA ILE A 351 5.39 4.77 -6.58
C ILE A 351 5.52 3.47 -7.38
N LYS A 352 6.21 3.53 -8.51
CA LYS A 352 6.33 2.41 -9.46
C LYS A 352 7.65 1.67 -9.29
N ASN A 353 7.64 0.34 -9.33
CA ASN A 353 8.86 -0.45 -9.52
C ASN A 353 8.84 -1.15 -10.86
N THR A 354 10.02 -1.22 -11.47
CA THR A 354 10.26 -1.98 -12.69
C THR A 354 10.54 -3.42 -12.31
N ALA A 355 9.84 -4.36 -12.95
CA ALA A 355 10.01 -5.78 -12.70
C ALA A 355 11.44 -6.24 -13.02
N ASP A 356 12.00 -7.11 -12.18
CA ASP A 356 13.24 -7.79 -12.48
C ASP A 356 13.02 -8.83 -13.58
N LYS A 357 14.01 -8.98 -14.45
CA LYS A 357 13.96 -9.85 -15.62
C LYS A 357 15.13 -10.81 -15.65
N GLY A 358 14.91 -11.99 -16.23
CA GLY A 358 15.93 -12.97 -16.54
C GLY A 358 15.63 -13.65 -17.87
N LYS A 359 16.58 -14.44 -18.38
CA LYS A 359 16.40 -15.23 -19.60
C LYS A 359 16.89 -16.66 -19.41
N VAL A 360 16.42 -17.54 -20.28
CA VAL A 360 16.95 -18.88 -20.44
C VAL A 360 17.51 -19.02 -21.86
N LYS A 361 18.73 -19.52 -21.99
CA LYS A 361 19.32 -19.94 -23.27
C LYS A 361 19.43 -21.46 -23.31
N ILE A 362 18.91 -22.07 -24.36
CA ILE A 362 19.10 -23.49 -24.65
C ILE A 362 20.19 -23.64 -25.70
N ILE A 363 21.13 -24.56 -25.47
CA ILE A 363 22.12 -25.00 -26.46
C ILE A 363 21.86 -26.48 -26.72
N LYS A 364 21.44 -26.80 -27.95
CA LYS A 364 21.09 -28.15 -28.35
C LYS A 364 22.28 -28.84 -29.00
N LYS A 365 22.64 -30.02 -28.51
CA LYS A 365 23.78 -30.80 -29.01
C LYS A 365 23.43 -32.26 -29.30
N ASP A 366 24.19 -32.86 -30.20
CA ASP A 366 24.29 -34.31 -30.39
C ASP A 366 24.99 -34.90 -29.14
N ALA A 367 24.42 -35.96 -28.57
CA ALA A 367 24.94 -36.56 -27.34
C ALA A 367 26.32 -37.22 -27.52
N ASN A 368 26.65 -37.67 -28.74
CA ASN A 368 27.88 -38.38 -29.03
C ASN A 368 28.96 -37.44 -29.59
N SER A 369 28.63 -36.65 -30.62
CA SER A 369 29.62 -35.78 -31.30
C SER A 369 29.80 -34.43 -30.62
N GLY A 370 28.84 -34.00 -29.78
CA GLY A 370 28.82 -32.65 -29.19
C GLY A 370 28.49 -31.53 -30.18
N SER A 371 28.29 -31.86 -31.46
CA SER A 371 27.91 -30.89 -32.51
C SER A 371 26.54 -30.29 -32.22
N THR A 372 26.32 -29.05 -32.62
CA THR A 372 25.07 -28.35 -32.35
C THR A 372 23.95 -28.81 -33.30
N ILE A 373 22.70 -28.75 -32.83
CA ILE A 373 21.52 -29.19 -33.59
C ILE A 373 20.60 -28.01 -33.86
N LYS A 374 20.50 -27.63 -35.14
CA LYS A 374 19.53 -26.65 -35.65
C LYS A 374 18.14 -27.27 -35.80
N GLY A 375 17.09 -26.51 -35.51
CA GLY A 375 15.71 -26.89 -35.81
C GLY A 375 14.98 -27.70 -34.73
N ALA A 376 15.57 -27.87 -33.54
CA ALA A 376 14.86 -28.44 -32.39
C ALA A 376 13.91 -27.39 -31.80
N VAL A 377 12.68 -27.79 -31.47
CA VAL A 377 11.62 -26.90 -30.97
C VAL A 377 11.41 -27.14 -29.48
N PHE A 378 11.33 -26.07 -28.70
CA PHE A 378 11.16 -26.10 -27.25
C PHE A 378 9.93 -25.31 -26.82
N ASP A 379 9.14 -25.89 -25.91
CA ASP A 379 8.05 -25.25 -25.19
C ASP A 379 8.62 -24.57 -23.91
N PHE A 380 8.26 -23.32 -23.63
CA PHE A 380 8.66 -22.55 -22.44
C PHE A 380 7.42 -22.05 -21.66
N SER A 381 7.47 -22.03 -20.32
CA SER A 381 6.46 -21.38 -19.47
C SER A 381 6.99 -21.07 -18.06
N GLN A 382 6.42 -20.07 -17.38
CA GLN A 382 6.62 -19.85 -15.93
C GLN A 382 5.49 -20.47 -15.08
N SER A 383 4.54 -21.19 -15.71
CA SER A 383 3.47 -21.89 -14.99
C SER A 383 3.87 -23.33 -14.63
N ALA A 384 3.58 -23.74 -13.40
CA ALA A 384 3.74 -25.12 -12.96
C ALA A 384 2.79 -26.10 -13.67
N SER A 385 1.63 -25.62 -14.14
CA SER A 385 0.72 -26.38 -14.99
C SER A 385 1.22 -26.38 -16.42
N PHE A 386 2.25 -27.18 -16.71
CA PHE A 386 2.95 -27.16 -18.00
C PHE A 386 2.59 -28.35 -18.89
N PRO A 387 2.24 -28.14 -20.18
CA PRO A 387 2.05 -26.84 -20.84
C PRO A 387 0.77 -26.13 -20.36
N SER A 388 0.79 -24.79 -20.36
CA SER A 388 -0.35 -23.91 -20.07
C SER A 388 -0.74 -23.09 -21.31
N ASN A 389 -1.80 -22.29 -21.21
CA ASN A 389 -2.16 -21.28 -22.21
C ASN A 389 -1.06 -20.22 -22.43
N ALA A 390 -0.20 -19.98 -21.43
CA ALA A 390 0.95 -19.08 -21.52
C ALA A 390 2.20 -19.76 -22.08
N THR A 391 2.13 -21.04 -22.46
CA THR A 391 3.26 -21.74 -23.09
C THR A 391 3.50 -21.22 -24.50
N TYR A 392 4.75 -20.88 -24.80
CA TYR A 392 5.19 -20.44 -26.13
C TYR A 392 6.36 -21.30 -26.62
N ARG A 393 6.58 -21.30 -27.94
CA ARG A 393 7.58 -22.14 -28.61
C ARG A 393 8.71 -21.32 -29.20
N LEU A 394 9.91 -21.88 -29.12
CA LEU A 394 11.09 -21.36 -29.78
C LEU A 394 11.90 -22.47 -30.44
N THR A 395 12.57 -22.18 -31.54
CA THR A 395 13.31 -23.15 -32.35
C THR A 395 14.80 -22.81 -32.35
N THR A 396 15.67 -23.83 -32.25
CA THR A 396 17.12 -23.62 -32.30
C THR A 396 17.59 -23.13 -33.66
N GLY A 397 18.42 -22.09 -33.64
CA GLY A 397 19.00 -21.46 -34.82
C GLY A 397 20.11 -22.28 -35.46
N ALA A 398 20.81 -21.67 -36.42
CA ALA A 398 21.92 -22.32 -37.14
C ALA A 398 23.11 -22.70 -36.24
N ASP A 399 23.33 -21.95 -35.16
CA ASP A 399 24.31 -22.27 -34.11
C ASP A 399 23.81 -23.35 -33.13
N GLY A 400 22.61 -23.88 -33.35
CA GLY A 400 21.89 -24.83 -32.48
C GLY A 400 21.52 -24.27 -31.11
N SER A 401 21.39 -22.95 -30.97
CA SER A 401 20.93 -22.32 -29.73
C SER A 401 19.63 -21.53 -29.91
N VAL A 402 18.94 -21.28 -28.80
CA VAL A 402 17.79 -20.37 -28.74
C VAL A 402 17.70 -19.70 -27.37
N THR A 403 17.27 -18.44 -27.33
CA THR A 403 17.14 -17.67 -26.10
C THR A 403 15.71 -17.22 -25.92
N SER A 404 15.17 -17.34 -24.70
CA SER A 404 13.84 -16.88 -24.34
C SER A 404 13.67 -15.37 -24.51
N GLN A 405 12.41 -14.93 -24.54
CA GLN A 405 12.08 -13.53 -24.21
C GLN A 405 12.49 -13.18 -22.77
N ASP A 406 12.40 -11.90 -22.40
CA ASP A 406 12.52 -11.50 -21.00
C ASP A 406 11.44 -12.18 -20.16
N LEU A 407 11.84 -12.88 -19.11
CA LEU A 407 10.96 -13.56 -18.16
C LEU A 407 10.96 -12.77 -16.86
N ILE A 408 9.76 -12.41 -16.39
CA ILE A 408 9.58 -11.52 -15.25
C ILE A 408 9.70 -12.32 -13.95
N LEU A 409 10.66 -11.96 -13.09
CA LEU A 409 10.89 -12.66 -11.82
C LEU A 409 9.71 -12.51 -10.85
N GLY A 410 8.98 -11.39 -10.92
CA GLY A 410 7.76 -11.16 -10.14
C GLY A 410 6.61 -12.14 -10.46
N GLN A 411 6.63 -12.81 -11.62
CA GLN A 411 5.64 -13.85 -11.99
C GLN A 411 6.05 -15.25 -11.52
N GLY A 412 7.23 -15.39 -10.91
CA GLY A 412 7.80 -16.65 -10.48
C GLY A 412 9.25 -16.80 -10.93
N THR A 413 10.10 -17.34 -10.07
CA THR A 413 11.54 -17.51 -10.36
C THR A 413 11.86 -18.83 -11.06
N THR A 414 10.85 -19.65 -11.40
CA THR A 414 11.04 -20.96 -12.04
C THR A 414 10.46 -20.96 -13.46
N VAL A 415 11.22 -21.49 -14.40
CA VAL A 415 10.82 -21.68 -15.80
C VAL A 415 10.83 -23.16 -16.12
N TYR A 416 9.78 -23.62 -16.76
CA TYR A 416 9.59 -24.99 -17.24
C TYR A 416 9.88 -25.03 -18.73
N VAL A 417 10.79 -25.91 -19.14
CA VAL A 417 11.20 -26.09 -20.53
C VAL A 417 11.11 -27.55 -20.92
N ARG A 418 10.50 -27.86 -22.06
CA ARG A 418 10.44 -29.21 -22.61
C ARG A 418 10.73 -29.18 -24.09
N GLU A 419 11.43 -30.20 -24.59
CA GLU A 419 11.58 -30.38 -26.03
C GLU A 419 10.24 -30.81 -26.63
N HIS A 420 9.74 -30.03 -27.57
CA HIS A 420 8.50 -30.30 -28.28
C HIS A 420 8.74 -31.22 -29.47
N SER A 421 9.80 -30.95 -30.22
CA SER A 421 10.25 -31.80 -31.33
C SER A 421 11.74 -31.63 -31.55
N VAL A 422 12.35 -32.67 -32.12
CA VAL A 422 13.76 -32.66 -32.53
C VAL A 422 13.83 -33.12 -34.00
N PRO A 423 14.68 -32.53 -34.85
CA PRO A 423 14.81 -32.97 -36.23
C PRO A 423 15.31 -34.40 -36.33
N SER A 424 15.01 -35.06 -37.44
CA SER A 424 15.69 -36.30 -37.82
C SER A 424 17.20 -36.06 -37.90
N PRO A 425 18.06 -37.00 -37.44
CA PRO A 425 17.74 -38.34 -36.97
C PRO A 425 17.80 -38.48 -35.44
N TYR A 426 17.32 -37.52 -34.65
CA TYR A 426 17.41 -37.55 -33.18
C TYR A 426 16.16 -38.13 -32.49
N LEU A 427 16.34 -38.70 -31.30
CA LEU A 427 15.24 -39.18 -30.44
C LEU A 427 14.76 -38.04 -29.52
N LEU A 428 13.47 -37.73 -29.50
CA LEU A 428 12.87 -36.68 -28.67
C LEU A 428 13.00 -36.98 -27.16
N ASP A 429 13.47 -36.01 -26.38
CA ASP A 429 13.43 -36.05 -24.90
C ASP A 429 12.23 -35.22 -24.39
N SER A 430 11.15 -35.90 -24.03
CA SER A 430 9.91 -35.24 -23.57
C SER A 430 9.93 -34.81 -22.09
N SER A 431 11.06 -34.94 -21.39
CA SER A 431 11.17 -34.53 -20.00
C SER A 431 11.07 -33.00 -19.83
N VAL A 432 10.39 -32.58 -18.75
CA VAL A 432 10.28 -31.16 -18.38
C VAL A 432 11.44 -30.79 -17.47
N LYS A 433 12.17 -29.73 -17.84
CA LYS A 433 13.31 -29.18 -17.11
C LYS A 433 12.86 -27.93 -16.36
N GLN A 434 13.15 -27.86 -15.07
CA GLN A 434 12.90 -26.69 -14.23
C GLN A 434 14.17 -25.86 -14.10
N ILE A 435 14.07 -24.56 -14.35
CA ILE A 435 15.21 -23.65 -14.41
C ILE A 435 14.90 -22.46 -13.50
N ALA A 436 15.75 -22.25 -12.48
CA ALA A 436 15.67 -21.05 -11.66
C ALA A 436 16.24 -19.85 -12.42
N LEU A 437 15.43 -18.81 -12.61
CA LEU A 437 15.83 -17.54 -13.19
C LEU A 437 16.80 -16.81 -12.25
N LYS A 438 17.76 -16.11 -12.86
CA LYS A 438 18.68 -15.22 -12.17
C LYS A 438 18.48 -13.80 -12.67
N ARG A 439 18.45 -12.85 -11.73
CA ARG A 439 18.24 -11.43 -11.99
C ARG A 439 19.28 -10.89 -12.98
N GLY A 440 18.79 -10.26 -14.06
CA GLY A 440 19.61 -9.65 -15.11
C GLY A 440 20.48 -10.63 -15.90
N GLN A 441 20.31 -11.94 -15.70
CA GLN A 441 21.19 -12.97 -16.26
C GLN A 441 20.44 -13.87 -17.23
N THR A 442 21.22 -14.44 -18.16
CA THR A 442 20.77 -15.52 -19.04
C THR A 442 21.29 -16.84 -18.48
N VAL A 443 20.40 -17.68 -17.96
CA VAL A 443 20.74 -19.03 -17.49
C VAL A 443 20.85 -19.95 -18.71
N THR A 444 22.02 -20.53 -18.93
CA THR A 444 22.27 -21.40 -20.09
C THR A 444 22.10 -22.87 -19.70
N LEU A 445 21.32 -23.61 -20.49
CA LEU A 445 21.10 -25.05 -20.35
C LEU A 445 21.55 -25.78 -21.61
N ASN A 446 22.43 -26.77 -21.44
CA ASN A 446 22.81 -27.67 -22.52
C ASN A 446 21.82 -28.84 -22.58
N VAL A 447 21.23 -29.09 -23.75
CA VAL A 447 20.28 -30.18 -23.98
C VAL A 447 20.81 -31.11 -25.07
N GLN A 448 21.02 -32.37 -24.72
CA GLN A 448 21.59 -33.38 -25.61
C GLN A 448 20.54 -34.39 -26.06
N ASN A 449 20.60 -34.80 -27.33
CA ASN A 449 19.80 -35.93 -27.82
C ASN A 449 20.70 -36.94 -28.52
N ALA A 450 20.41 -38.22 -28.29
CA ALA A 450 21.00 -39.30 -29.03
C ALA A 450 20.37 -39.39 -30.43
N ARG A 451 21.16 -39.84 -31.41
CA ARG A 451 20.64 -40.23 -32.72
C ARG A 451 19.85 -41.52 -32.58
N ALA A 452 18.74 -41.62 -33.30
CA ALA A 452 18.03 -42.85 -33.52
C ALA A 452 18.93 -43.86 -34.25
N GLN A 453 18.77 -45.13 -33.89
CA GLN A 453 19.53 -46.24 -34.45
C GLN A 453 18.59 -47.37 -34.84
N GLY A 454 19.01 -48.17 -35.82
CA GLY A 454 18.32 -49.37 -36.27
C GLY A 454 19.31 -50.53 -36.48
N ARG A 455 18.80 -51.67 -36.90
CA ARG A 455 19.61 -52.84 -37.27
C ARG A 455 19.16 -53.34 -38.63
N ILE A 456 20.10 -53.85 -39.41
CA ILE A 456 19.82 -54.55 -40.66
C ILE A 456 19.88 -56.04 -40.36
N GLU A 457 18.76 -56.75 -40.57
CA GLU A 457 18.70 -58.22 -40.55
C GLU A 457 18.66 -58.72 -41.99
N ILE A 458 19.55 -59.65 -42.31
CA ILE A 458 19.62 -60.34 -43.60
C ILE A 458 19.13 -61.75 -43.38
N THR A 459 18.20 -62.21 -44.22
CA THR A 459 17.82 -63.63 -44.31
C THR A 459 18.24 -64.15 -45.68
N LYS A 460 19.07 -65.19 -45.70
CA LYS A 460 19.54 -65.81 -46.93
C LYS A 460 18.91 -67.18 -47.14
N GLU A 461 18.31 -67.33 -48.31
CA GLU A 461 17.62 -68.56 -48.74
C GLU A 461 18.15 -69.03 -50.10
N GLY A 462 18.00 -70.34 -50.35
CA GLY A 462 18.07 -70.94 -51.68
C GLY A 462 16.79 -70.70 -52.48
N GLN A 463 16.78 -71.13 -53.74
CA GLN A 463 15.58 -71.07 -54.59
C GLN A 463 14.41 -71.90 -54.02
N ASP A 464 14.74 -72.97 -53.29
CA ASP A 464 13.84 -73.91 -52.61
C ASP A 464 13.39 -73.45 -51.22
N LYS A 465 13.70 -72.20 -50.82
CA LYS A 465 13.45 -71.65 -49.47
C LYS A 465 14.31 -72.24 -48.35
N THR A 466 15.30 -73.08 -48.65
CA THR A 466 16.24 -73.59 -47.66
C THR A 466 17.11 -72.46 -47.11
N LYS A 467 17.26 -72.38 -45.78
CA LYS A 467 18.10 -71.39 -45.10
C LYS A 467 19.58 -71.71 -45.29
N ILE A 468 20.40 -70.72 -45.66
CA ILE A 468 21.81 -70.94 -45.99
C ILE A 468 22.72 -70.36 -44.92
N LYS A 469 23.45 -71.23 -44.21
CA LYS A 469 24.49 -70.89 -43.24
C LYS A 469 25.80 -70.54 -43.94
N GLY A 470 26.60 -69.63 -43.36
CA GLY A 470 27.98 -69.39 -43.77
C GLY A 470 28.15 -68.41 -44.95
N VAL A 471 27.10 -67.71 -45.36
CA VAL A 471 27.17 -66.66 -46.38
C VAL A 471 27.66 -65.37 -45.75
N THR A 472 28.67 -64.74 -46.34
CA THR A 472 29.27 -63.50 -45.82
C THR A 472 28.77 -62.27 -46.56
N PHE A 473 28.49 -61.19 -45.82
CA PHE A 473 28.03 -59.91 -46.37
C PHE A 473 28.89 -58.75 -45.85
N SER A 474 29.10 -57.74 -46.71
CA SER A 474 29.65 -56.44 -46.32
C SER A 474 28.55 -55.38 -46.33
N VAL A 475 28.43 -54.63 -45.24
CA VAL A 475 27.49 -53.51 -45.10
C VAL A 475 28.30 -52.21 -45.11
N LYS A 476 28.04 -51.35 -46.11
CA LYS A 476 28.66 -50.04 -46.26
C LYS A 476 27.65 -48.93 -46.00
N ASN A 477 28.09 -47.85 -45.35
CA ASN A 477 27.29 -46.64 -45.19
C ASN A 477 27.30 -45.79 -46.48
N ALA A 478 26.58 -44.66 -46.49
CA ALA A 478 26.51 -43.76 -47.63
C ALA A 478 27.87 -43.14 -48.06
N SER A 479 28.88 -43.09 -47.17
CA SER A 479 30.24 -42.65 -47.53
C SER A 479 31.11 -43.77 -48.11
N GLY A 480 30.56 -44.98 -48.31
CA GLY A 480 31.28 -46.14 -48.83
C GLY A 480 32.13 -46.87 -47.78
N THR A 481 32.09 -46.45 -46.52
CA THR A 481 32.82 -47.06 -45.41
C THR A 481 32.12 -48.34 -44.96
N THR A 482 32.84 -49.45 -44.85
CA THR A 482 32.31 -50.70 -44.29
C THR A 482 32.07 -50.51 -42.79
N VAL A 483 30.81 -50.66 -42.37
CA VAL A 483 30.36 -50.48 -40.97
C VAL A 483 30.00 -51.80 -40.30
N ALA A 484 29.81 -52.87 -41.06
CA ALA A 484 29.67 -54.23 -40.53
C ALA A 484 30.08 -55.28 -41.58
N THR A 485 30.59 -56.41 -41.09
CA THR A 485 30.76 -57.64 -41.86
C THR A 485 29.97 -58.73 -41.15
N LEU A 486 29.14 -59.46 -41.89
CA LEU A 486 28.17 -60.40 -41.33
C LEU A 486 28.38 -61.78 -41.92
N THR A 487 28.05 -62.84 -41.16
CA THR A 487 28.02 -64.23 -41.65
C THR A 487 26.73 -64.88 -41.20
N THR A 488 26.01 -65.55 -42.10
CA THR A 488 24.71 -66.16 -41.77
C THR A 488 24.84 -67.37 -40.85
N GLY A 489 23.97 -67.43 -39.84
CA GLY A 489 23.83 -68.55 -38.91
C GLY A 489 23.11 -69.77 -39.52
N SER A 490 22.88 -70.80 -38.71
CA SER A 490 22.16 -72.02 -39.14
C SER A 490 20.72 -71.77 -39.58
N ASP A 491 20.09 -70.70 -39.11
CA ASP A 491 18.77 -70.22 -39.52
C ASP A 491 18.81 -69.35 -40.79
N GLY A 492 19.98 -69.18 -41.39
CA GLY A 492 20.22 -68.35 -42.57
C GLY A 492 20.20 -66.85 -42.29
N LYS A 493 20.23 -66.42 -41.02
CA LYS A 493 20.13 -65.00 -40.63
C LYS A 493 21.46 -64.40 -40.19
N ALA A 494 21.63 -63.10 -40.39
CA ALA A 494 22.68 -62.30 -39.77
C ALA A 494 22.20 -60.86 -39.53
N THR A 495 22.62 -60.26 -38.41
CA THR A 495 22.12 -58.94 -37.98
C THR A 495 23.27 -58.03 -37.56
N THR A 496 23.21 -56.75 -37.94
CA THR A 496 24.20 -55.75 -37.54
C THR A 496 24.12 -55.38 -36.05
N SER A 497 25.17 -54.74 -35.53
CA SER A 497 25.05 -53.86 -34.36
C SER A 497 24.07 -52.70 -34.65
N ALA A 498 23.72 -51.92 -33.63
CA ALA A 498 22.89 -50.73 -33.83
C ALA A 498 23.66 -49.70 -34.69
N LEU A 499 23.09 -49.36 -35.84
CA LEU A 499 23.64 -48.41 -36.79
C LEU A 499 22.78 -47.13 -36.80
N PRO A 500 23.37 -45.94 -36.97
CA PRO A 500 22.59 -44.71 -37.16
C PRO A 500 21.56 -44.85 -38.29
N LEU A 501 20.43 -44.15 -38.18
CA LEU A 501 19.51 -44.05 -39.32
C LEU A 501 20.22 -43.47 -40.55
N GLY A 502 19.89 -44.00 -41.73
CA GLY A 502 20.53 -43.63 -42.99
C GLY A 502 20.47 -44.73 -44.05
N ARG A 503 21.05 -44.45 -45.20
CA ARG A 503 21.15 -45.36 -46.34
C ARG A 503 22.39 -46.25 -46.23
N TYR A 504 22.22 -47.54 -46.48
CA TYR A 504 23.26 -48.56 -46.47
C TYR A 504 23.22 -49.40 -47.74
N THR A 505 24.37 -49.95 -48.10
CA THR A 505 24.52 -50.91 -49.19
C THR A 505 25.03 -52.23 -48.62
N VAL A 506 24.33 -53.32 -48.92
CA VAL A 506 24.64 -54.68 -48.50
C VAL A 506 25.07 -55.48 -49.73
N THR A 507 26.28 -56.03 -49.70
CA THR A 507 26.84 -56.82 -50.80
C THR A 507 27.23 -58.20 -50.29
N GLU A 508 26.82 -59.26 -50.98
CA GLU A 508 27.30 -60.62 -50.71
C GLU A 508 28.78 -60.70 -51.12
N THR A 509 29.65 -61.16 -50.21
CA THR A 509 31.10 -61.22 -50.43
C THR A 509 31.64 -62.64 -50.45
N GLY A 510 30.83 -63.64 -50.10
CA GLY A 510 31.24 -65.04 -50.08
C GLY A 510 30.06 -65.96 -49.79
N VAL A 511 30.07 -67.16 -50.40
CA VAL A 511 29.04 -68.19 -50.26
C VAL A 511 29.72 -69.57 -50.10
N PRO A 512 29.13 -70.50 -49.34
CA PRO A 512 29.62 -71.88 -49.30
C PRO A 512 29.21 -72.66 -50.56
N ALA A 513 29.95 -73.72 -50.89
CA ALA A 513 29.53 -74.66 -51.93
C ALA A 513 28.20 -75.34 -51.55
N PRO A 514 27.29 -75.63 -52.51
CA PRO A 514 27.43 -75.49 -53.96
C PRO A 514 26.87 -74.15 -54.52
N TYR A 515 26.69 -73.12 -53.71
CA TYR A 515 26.02 -71.87 -54.14
C TYR A 515 26.95 -70.96 -54.96
N LEU A 516 26.36 -70.17 -55.87
CA LEU A 516 27.05 -69.14 -56.65
C LEU A 516 26.92 -67.77 -55.97
N LEU A 517 28.02 -67.00 -55.93
CA LEU A 517 28.05 -65.67 -55.34
C LEU A 517 27.24 -64.68 -56.18
N ASN A 518 26.35 -63.91 -55.54
CA ASN A 518 25.67 -62.79 -56.16
C ASN A 518 26.21 -61.45 -55.59
N SER A 519 27.21 -60.89 -56.27
CA SER A 519 27.84 -59.62 -55.87
C SER A 519 27.00 -58.37 -56.15
N THR A 520 25.77 -58.51 -56.65
CA THR A 520 24.86 -57.38 -56.90
C THR A 520 24.50 -56.68 -55.59
N PRO A 521 24.88 -55.41 -55.38
CA PRO A 521 24.58 -54.70 -54.14
C PRO A 521 23.08 -54.46 -53.94
N LYS A 522 22.61 -54.53 -52.70
CA LYS A 522 21.25 -54.17 -52.29
C LYS A 522 21.25 -52.95 -51.39
N THR A 523 20.34 -52.01 -51.63
CA THR A 523 20.20 -50.80 -50.80
C THR A 523 19.17 -51.02 -49.68
N VAL A 524 19.49 -50.58 -48.47
CA VAL A 524 18.60 -50.61 -47.30
C VAL A 524 18.59 -49.22 -46.65
N ASP A 525 17.41 -48.65 -46.44
CA ASP A 525 17.23 -47.38 -45.75
C ASP A 525 16.76 -47.66 -44.30
N LEU A 526 17.59 -47.35 -43.32
CA LEU A 526 17.18 -47.33 -41.91
C LEU A 526 16.51 -45.99 -41.64
N SER A 527 15.18 -45.99 -41.49
CA SER A 527 14.36 -44.84 -41.13
C SER A 527 13.64 -45.06 -39.80
N TYR A 528 12.96 -44.03 -39.30
CA TYR A 528 12.00 -44.22 -38.21
C TYR A 528 10.93 -45.22 -38.62
N LYS A 529 10.45 -45.98 -37.64
CA LYS A 529 9.25 -46.79 -37.82
C LYS A 529 8.07 -45.84 -38.01
N ASN A 530 7.40 -45.91 -39.16
CA ASN A 530 6.19 -45.15 -39.44
C ASN A 530 5.06 -45.48 -38.46
#